data_AF-A0A5C7LMD9-F1
#
_entry.id   AF-A0A5C7LMD9-F1
#
_cell.length_a   1.000
_cell.length_b   1.000
_cell.length_c   1.000
_cell.angle_alpha   90.00
_cell.angle_beta   90.00
_cell.angle_gamma   90.00
#
_symmetry.space_group_name_H-M   'P 1'
#
loop_
_entity.id
_entity.type
_entity.pdbx_description
1 polymer ?
#
loop_
_entity_poly.entity_id
_entity_poly.type
_entity_poly.pdbx_seq_one_letter_code
_entity_poly.pdbx_strand_id
1 'polypeptide(L)'
;MNIFLLDTDPILATKYHFDRHVVKMVTETAQLLSNCVEYKEGETYRHSHLRHPCTIWVKESPANFWWLYYFGLALSQEYTYRYGKFHAATRVIEACGRMVSPTNAQPTHFVQVVPDECRVPGSPVEAYRRLYMGPKRKLANWKKRDTPPWWT
;
A
#
# COMPACT_ATOMS: atom_id res chain seq x y z
N MET A 1 -3.06 -1.10 -9.41
CA MET A 1 -2.81 -0.08 -8.38
C MET A 1 -4.00 0.01 -7.46
N ASN A 2 -3.84 -0.48 -6.25
CA ASN A 2 -4.78 -0.31 -5.14
C ASN A 2 -3.97 -0.13 -3.85
N ILE A 3 -4.50 0.50 -2.82
CA ILE A 3 -3.90 0.53 -1.48
C ILE A 3 -4.79 -0.32 -0.59
N PHE A 4 -4.43 -1.59 -0.38
CA PHE A 4 -5.21 -2.51 0.44
C PHE A 4 -5.05 -2.16 1.93
N LEU A 5 -5.87 -1.25 2.43
CA LEU A 5 -5.81 -0.73 3.80
C LEU A 5 -6.42 -1.73 4.79
N LEU A 6 -5.61 -2.66 5.30
CA LEU A 6 -6.06 -3.66 6.30
C LEU A 6 -5.96 -3.18 7.75
N ASP A 7 -5.23 -2.09 7.95
CA ASP A 7 -5.11 -1.35 9.20
C ASP A 7 -4.64 0.09 8.89
N THR A 8 -4.88 1.03 9.81
CA THR A 8 -4.37 2.40 9.69
C THR A 8 -2.90 2.49 10.11
N ASP A 9 -2.42 1.58 10.95
CA ASP A 9 -0.98 1.41 11.18
C ASP A 9 -0.35 0.72 9.95
N PRO A 10 0.59 1.37 9.25
CA PRO A 10 1.19 0.82 8.04
C PRO A 10 1.97 -0.48 8.28
N ILE A 11 2.58 -0.65 9.45
CA ILE A 11 3.31 -1.88 9.81
C ILE A 11 2.32 -3.00 10.05
N LEU A 12 1.24 -2.73 10.78
CA LEU A 12 0.23 -3.75 11.05
C LEU A 12 -0.51 -4.17 9.77
N ALA A 13 -0.85 -3.19 8.93
CA ALA A 13 -1.50 -3.44 7.65
C ALA A 13 -0.70 -4.42 6.78
N THR A 14 0.63 -4.27 6.70
CA THR A 14 1.47 -5.14 5.86
C THR A 14 1.59 -6.56 6.39
N LYS A 15 1.64 -6.74 7.72
CA LYS A 15 1.60 -8.08 8.33
C LYS A 15 0.33 -8.85 7.98
N TYR A 16 -0.79 -8.15 7.80
CA TYR A 16 -2.06 -8.77 7.43
C TYR A 16 -2.23 -9.09 5.95
N HIS A 17 -1.36 -8.57 5.08
CA HIS A 17 -1.47 -8.86 3.65
C HIS A 17 -1.27 -10.35 3.38
N PHE A 18 -2.04 -10.87 2.42
CA PHE A 18 -1.72 -12.18 1.84
C PHE A 18 -0.37 -12.10 1.13
N ASP A 19 0.34 -13.21 1.11
CA ASP A 19 1.64 -13.38 0.44
C ASP A 19 1.69 -12.78 -0.97
N ARG A 20 0.71 -13.13 -1.83
CA ARG A 20 0.66 -12.63 -3.20
C ARG A 20 0.53 -11.10 -3.26
N HIS A 21 -0.16 -10.51 -2.30
CA HIS A 21 -0.30 -9.06 -2.23
C HIS A 21 1.00 -8.42 -1.72
N VAL A 22 1.70 -8.99 -0.74
CA VAL A 22 3.01 -8.47 -0.29
C VAL A 22 3.97 -8.32 -1.48
N VAL A 23 4.07 -9.34 -2.36
CA VAL A 23 4.93 -9.27 -3.55
C VAL A 23 4.49 -8.15 -4.50
N LYS A 24 3.20 -8.10 -4.85
CA LYS A 24 2.70 -7.15 -5.85
C LYS A 24 2.73 -5.70 -5.35
N MET A 25 2.47 -5.52 -4.05
CA MET A 25 2.21 -4.21 -3.47
C MET A 25 3.43 -3.34 -3.34
N VAL A 26 4.65 -3.90 -3.25
CA VAL A 26 5.87 -3.08 -3.27
C VAL A 26 5.98 -2.33 -4.60
N THR A 27 5.74 -3.00 -5.74
CA THR A 27 5.76 -2.37 -7.06
C THR A 27 4.63 -1.36 -7.23
N GLU A 28 3.39 -1.71 -6.86
CA GLU A 28 2.26 -0.77 -7.01
C GLU A 28 2.43 0.47 -6.12
N THR A 29 3.01 0.31 -4.92
CA THR A 29 3.34 1.43 -4.02
C THR A 29 4.40 2.34 -4.64
N ALA A 30 5.48 1.77 -5.20
CA ALA A 30 6.49 2.53 -5.91
C ALA A 30 5.92 3.33 -7.10
N GLN A 31 4.97 2.75 -7.86
CA GLN A 31 4.29 3.44 -8.96
C GLN A 31 3.43 4.62 -8.46
N LEU A 32 2.65 4.41 -7.40
CA LEU A 32 1.82 5.47 -6.78
C LEU A 32 2.68 6.63 -6.25
N LEU A 33 3.79 6.33 -5.57
CA LEU A 33 4.71 7.35 -5.06
C LEU A 33 5.41 8.10 -6.20
N SER A 34 5.85 7.38 -7.24
CA SER A 34 6.50 7.98 -8.41
C SER A 34 5.61 9.01 -9.10
N ASN A 35 4.28 8.80 -9.11
CA ASN A 35 3.33 9.77 -9.66
C ASN A 35 3.33 11.13 -8.93
N CYS A 36 3.86 11.19 -7.71
CA CYS A 36 3.82 12.36 -6.84
C CYS A 36 5.13 13.16 -6.83
N VAL A 37 6.16 12.67 -7.52
CA VAL A 37 7.48 13.29 -7.61
C VAL A 37 7.86 13.54 -9.06
N GLU A 38 8.91 14.33 -9.28
CA GLU A 38 9.48 14.52 -10.61
C GLU A 38 9.98 13.17 -11.16
N TYR A 39 9.70 12.92 -12.45
CA TYR A 39 10.23 11.74 -13.12
C TYR A 39 11.75 11.87 -13.32
N LYS A 40 12.49 10.89 -12.79
CA LYS A 40 13.91 10.68 -13.02
C LYS A 40 14.17 9.28 -13.54
N GLU A 41 14.71 9.19 -14.75
CA GLU A 41 15.08 7.93 -15.41
C GLU A 41 16.03 7.12 -14.51
N GLY A 42 15.76 5.83 -14.33
CA GLY A 42 16.57 4.93 -13.49
C GLY A 42 16.30 5.02 -11.98
N GLU A 43 15.71 6.11 -11.49
CA GLU A 43 15.39 6.31 -10.06
C GLU A 43 13.90 6.13 -9.73
N THR A 44 13.02 6.65 -10.58
CA THR A 44 11.56 6.64 -10.40
C THR A 44 10.87 5.92 -11.56
N TYR A 45 9.62 5.51 -11.35
CA TYR A 45 8.80 5.01 -12.46
C TYR A 45 8.16 6.15 -13.25
N ARG A 46 7.98 5.92 -14.55
CA ARG A 46 7.18 6.82 -15.40
C ARG A 46 5.78 6.95 -14.82
N HIS A 47 5.27 8.18 -14.85
CA HIS A 47 3.93 8.47 -14.36
C HIS A 47 2.87 7.64 -15.09
N SER A 48 1.95 7.06 -14.34
CA SER A 48 0.91 6.17 -14.86
C SER A 48 -0.36 6.25 -14.00
N HIS A 49 -1.52 5.91 -14.57
CA HIS A 49 -2.79 5.86 -13.83
C HIS A 49 -3.08 7.14 -13.01
N LEU A 50 -2.77 8.33 -13.57
CA LEU A 50 -2.83 9.61 -12.85
C LEU A 50 -4.22 9.96 -12.32
N ARG A 51 -5.28 9.47 -12.99
CA ARG A 51 -6.69 9.66 -12.59
C ARG A 51 -7.23 8.55 -11.69
N HIS A 52 -6.40 7.56 -11.35
CA HIS A 52 -6.84 6.47 -10.47
C HIS A 52 -7.11 7.01 -9.06
N PRO A 53 -8.18 6.59 -8.37
CA PRO A 53 -8.55 7.16 -7.07
C PRO A 53 -7.43 7.10 -6.02
N CYS A 54 -6.64 6.01 -5.98
CA CYS A 54 -5.46 5.94 -5.12
C CYS A 54 -4.39 6.98 -5.50
N THR A 55 -4.14 7.23 -6.79
CA THR A 55 -3.16 8.26 -7.19
C THR A 55 -3.63 9.64 -6.77
N ILE A 56 -4.93 9.92 -6.93
CA ILE A 56 -5.54 11.18 -6.50
C ILE A 56 -5.39 11.35 -4.98
N TRP A 57 -5.72 10.31 -4.20
CA TRP A 57 -5.57 10.32 -2.75
C TRP A 57 -4.12 10.59 -2.32
N VAL A 58 -3.13 9.92 -2.90
CA VAL A 58 -1.72 10.15 -2.53
C VAL A 58 -1.29 11.60 -2.81
N LYS A 59 -1.78 12.19 -3.91
CA LYS A 59 -1.47 13.58 -4.29
C LYS A 59 -2.21 14.63 -3.48
N GLU A 60 -3.30 14.26 -2.80
CA GLU A 60 -4.17 15.19 -2.08
C GLU A 60 -3.48 15.86 -0.89
N SER A 61 -2.52 15.18 -0.26
CA SER A 61 -1.80 15.72 0.90
C SER A 61 -0.41 15.09 1.05
N PRO A 62 0.61 15.87 1.48
CA PRO A 62 1.90 15.32 1.87
C PRO A 62 1.78 14.22 2.94
N ALA A 63 0.79 14.28 3.82
CA ALA A 63 0.57 13.24 4.83
C ALA A 63 0.16 11.89 4.20
N ASN A 64 -0.64 11.92 3.13
CA ASN A 64 -1.04 10.73 2.40
C ASN A 64 0.17 10.08 1.70
N PHE A 65 1.02 10.91 1.08
CA PHE A 65 2.29 10.47 0.51
C PHE A 65 3.16 9.78 1.56
N TRP A 66 3.38 10.41 2.72
CA TRP A 66 4.24 9.84 3.76
C TRP A 66 3.67 8.58 4.39
N TRP A 67 2.35 8.49 4.59
CA TRP A 67 1.73 7.24 5.02
C TRP A 67 1.99 6.11 4.01
N LEU A 68 1.81 6.38 2.71
CA LEU A 68 2.07 5.40 1.66
C LEU A 68 3.55 5.03 1.57
N TYR A 69 4.45 5.99 1.79
CA TYR A 69 5.89 5.76 1.83
C TYR A 69 6.26 4.79 2.97
N TYR A 70 5.79 5.05 4.20
CA TYR A 70 6.06 4.16 5.34
C TYR A 70 5.42 2.79 5.16
N PHE A 71 4.21 2.73 4.59
CA PHE A 71 3.59 1.48 4.17
C PHE A 71 4.44 0.72 3.14
N GLY A 72 5.02 1.42 2.15
CA GLY A 72 5.91 0.83 1.15
C GLY A 72 7.22 0.28 1.72
N LEU A 73 7.81 0.98 2.70
CA LEU A 73 8.97 0.48 3.43
C LEU A 73 8.61 -0.75 4.28
N ALA A 74 7.47 -0.72 4.97
CA ALA A 74 6.97 -1.85 5.74
C ALA A 74 6.68 -3.07 4.83
N LEU A 75 6.12 -2.87 3.64
CA LEU A 75 5.93 -3.93 2.64
C LEU A 75 7.26 -4.53 2.19
N SER A 76 8.28 -3.69 2.00
CA SER A 76 9.61 -4.13 1.60
C SER A 76 10.28 -5.00 2.68
N GLN A 77 10.15 -4.58 3.95
CA GLN A 77 10.61 -5.36 5.09
C GLN A 77 9.83 -6.67 5.23
N GLU A 78 8.50 -6.62 5.10
CA GLU A 78 7.64 -7.81 5.17
C GLU A 78 7.96 -8.80 4.04
N TYR A 79 8.18 -8.32 2.81
CA TYR A 79 8.64 -9.15 1.70
C TYR A 79 9.97 -9.83 2.01
N THR A 80 10.93 -9.07 2.55
CA THR A 80 12.24 -9.61 2.93
C THR A 80 12.10 -10.67 4.01
N TYR A 81 11.29 -10.41 5.03
CA TYR A 81 11.00 -11.35 6.10
C TYR A 81 10.38 -12.66 5.56
N ARG A 82 9.34 -12.57 4.72
CA ARG A 82 8.63 -13.75 4.18
C ARG A 82 9.45 -14.56 3.18
N TYR A 83 10.24 -13.90 2.33
CA TYR A 83 10.88 -14.53 1.17
C TYR A 83 12.40 -14.60 1.22
N GLY A 84 13.05 -13.95 2.19
CA GLY A 84 14.51 -13.98 2.35
C GLY A 84 15.29 -13.23 1.27
N LYS A 85 14.64 -12.31 0.54
CA LYS A 85 15.25 -11.52 -0.54
C LYS A 85 14.72 -10.10 -0.55
N PHE A 86 15.51 -9.17 -1.08
CA PHE A 86 15.10 -7.77 -1.25
C PHE A 86 14.21 -7.59 -2.48
N HIS A 87 13.24 -6.68 -2.39
CA HIS A 87 12.38 -6.34 -3.52
C HIS A 87 13.00 -5.21 -4.33
N ALA A 88 13.18 -5.39 -5.64
CA ALA A 88 13.88 -4.39 -6.46
C ALA A 88 13.22 -3.00 -6.46
N ALA A 89 11.88 -2.93 -6.28
CA ALA A 89 11.15 -1.67 -6.23
C ALA A 89 11.35 -0.87 -4.92
N THR A 90 11.98 -1.45 -3.89
CA THR A 90 12.28 -0.73 -2.63
C THR A 90 13.13 0.51 -2.88
N ARG A 91 14.12 0.43 -3.79
CA ARG A 91 14.97 1.57 -4.17
C ARG A 91 14.18 2.75 -4.74
N VAL A 92 13.08 2.46 -5.45
CA VAL A 92 12.20 3.49 -6.05
C VAL A 92 11.38 4.18 -4.97
N ILE A 93 10.87 3.41 -3.99
CA ILE A 93 10.16 3.95 -2.83
C ILE A 93 11.07 4.91 -2.07
N GLU A 94 12.28 4.47 -1.73
CA GLU A 94 13.29 5.28 -1.05
C GLU A 94 13.67 6.54 -1.85
N ALA A 95 13.81 6.42 -3.17
CA ALA A 95 14.08 7.57 -4.04
C ALA A 95 12.99 8.62 -3.99
N CYS A 96 11.72 8.21 -4.05
CA CYS A 96 10.59 9.14 -3.94
C CYS A 96 10.60 9.87 -2.58
N GLY A 97 10.90 9.17 -1.48
CA GLY A 97 10.95 9.79 -0.15
C GLY A 97 12.03 10.87 0.00
N ARG A 98 13.15 10.76 -0.73
CA ARG A 98 14.21 11.79 -0.72
C ARG A 98 13.82 13.07 -1.48
N MET A 99 12.78 13.02 -2.30
CA MET A 99 12.36 14.15 -3.16
C MET A 99 11.22 14.97 -2.53
N VAL A 100 10.71 14.56 -1.37
CA VAL A 100 9.57 15.20 -0.71
C VAL A 100 9.96 15.59 0.71
N SER A 101 9.58 16.78 1.15
CA SER A 101 9.81 17.20 2.54
C SER A 101 8.91 16.44 3.52
N PRO A 102 9.41 16.06 4.71
CA PRO A 102 8.61 15.40 5.74
C PRO A 102 7.47 16.30 6.25
N THR A 103 6.43 15.66 6.77
CA THR A 103 5.31 16.33 7.46
C THR A 103 4.86 15.53 8.67
N ASN A 104 4.29 16.22 9.66
CA ASN A 104 3.69 15.62 10.85
C ASN A 104 2.14 15.61 10.79
N ALA A 105 1.56 16.05 9.67
CA ALA A 105 0.11 16.03 9.49
C ALA A 105 -0.42 14.59 9.40
N GLN A 106 -1.69 14.41 9.77
CA GLN A 106 -2.37 13.13 9.64
C GLN A 106 -2.89 12.92 8.22
N PRO A 107 -2.93 11.67 7.72
CA PRO A 107 -3.53 11.37 6.42
C PRO A 107 -5.01 11.75 6.38
N THR A 108 -5.46 12.19 5.20
CA THR A 108 -6.87 12.40 4.89
C THR A 108 -7.63 11.07 4.85
N HIS A 109 -8.96 11.13 4.73
CA HIS A 109 -9.80 9.93 4.66
C HIS A 109 -9.38 9.01 3.50
N PHE A 110 -9.13 7.73 3.80
CA PHE A 110 -8.65 6.76 2.81
C PHE A 110 -9.72 6.41 1.77
N VAL A 111 -9.29 6.32 0.52
CA VAL A 111 -10.15 5.93 -0.60
C VAL A 111 -10.47 4.42 -0.60
N GLN A 112 -11.73 4.08 -0.90
CA GLN A 112 -12.20 2.70 -1.03
C GLN A 112 -12.26 2.29 -2.50
N VAL A 113 -11.20 1.65 -3.01
CA VAL A 113 -11.17 1.06 -4.35
C VAL A 113 -11.49 -0.43 -4.23
N VAL A 114 -12.73 -0.71 -3.86
CA VAL A 114 -13.28 -2.05 -3.64
C VAL A 114 -14.57 -2.22 -4.43
N PRO A 115 -15.00 -3.46 -4.74
CA PRO A 115 -16.34 -3.74 -5.26
C PRO A 115 -17.42 -3.18 -4.34
N ASP A 116 -18.57 -2.82 -4.90
CA ASP A 116 -19.64 -2.15 -4.15
C ASP A 116 -20.15 -3.01 -2.98
N GLU A 117 -20.19 -4.33 -3.14
CA GLU A 117 -20.57 -5.28 -2.08
C GLU A 117 -19.62 -5.30 -0.88
N CYS A 118 -18.38 -4.84 -1.07
CA CYS A 118 -17.39 -4.75 0.00
C CYS A 118 -17.35 -3.36 0.65
N ARG A 119 -17.94 -2.33 0.04
CA ARG A 119 -17.82 -0.95 0.50
C ARG A 119 -18.46 -0.78 1.88
N VAL A 120 -17.81 -0.03 2.77
CA VAL A 120 -18.32 0.27 4.12
C VAL A 120 -18.22 1.77 4.39
N PRO A 121 -19.35 2.49 4.44
CA PRO A 121 -19.36 3.91 4.75
C PRO A 121 -18.60 4.22 6.05
N GLY A 122 -17.69 5.20 6.00
CA GLY A 122 -16.90 5.62 7.16
C GLY A 122 -15.78 4.67 7.60
N SER A 123 -15.69 3.44 7.07
CA SER A 123 -14.66 2.48 7.47
C SER A 123 -13.97 1.80 6.27
N PRO A 124 -12.97 2.48 5.66
CA PRO A 124 -12.16 1.87 4.61
C PRO A 124 -11.46 0.59 5.03
N VAL A 125 -11.01 0.49 6.29
CA VAL A 125 -10.36 -0.70 6.84
C VAL A 125 -11.30 -1.91 6.78
N GLU A 126 -12.53 -1.76 7.26
CA GLU A 126 -13.51 -2.84 7.22
C GLU A 126 -13.86 -3.23 5.78
N ALA A 127 -13.93 -2.26 4.88
CA ALA A 127 -14.18 -2.53 3.47
C ALA A 127 -13.10 -3.42 2.82
N TYR A 128 -11.83 -3.18 3.12
CA TYR A 128 -10.75 -4.04 2.63
C TYR A 128 -10.68 -5.39 3.37
N ARG A 129 -11.04 -5.46 4.65
CA ARG A 129 -11.17 -6.75 5.36
C ARG A 129 -12.27 -7.61 4.76
N ARG A 130 -13.44 -7.05 4.42
CA ARG A 130 -14.49 -7.73 3.65
C ARG A 130 -14.00 -8.21 2.30
N LEU A 131 -13.27 -7.37 1.57
CA LEU A 131 -12.64 -7.77 0.31
C LEU A 131 -11.72 -8.98 0.48
N TYR A 132 -10.96 -9.02 1.56
CA TYR A 132 -10.06 -10.12 1.90
C TYR A 132 -10.82 -11.40 2.28
N MET A 133 -11.81 -11.31 3.15
CA MET A 133 -12.59 -12.44 3.65
C MET A 133 -13.55 -13.03 2.61
N GLY A 134 -13.96 -12.26 1.60
CA GLY A 134 -14.86 -12.68 0.53
C GLY A 134 -14.14 -12.82 -0.83
N PRO A 135 -14.20 -11.82 -1.74
CA PRO A 135 -13.72 -11.97 -3.11
C PRO A 135 -12.25 -12.40 -3.27
N LYS A 136 -11.39 -12.07 -2.31
CA LYS A 136 -9.97 -12.45 -2.33
C LYS A 136 -9.65 -13.70 -1.50
N ARG A 137 -10.63 -14.35 -0.84
CA ARG A 137 -10.41 -15.45 0.12
C ARG A 137 -9.51 -16.56 -0.42
N LYS A 138 -9.67 -16.92 -1.70
CA LYS A 138 -8.87 -17.94 -2.39
C LYS A 138 -7.36 -17.65 -2.49
N LEU A 139 -6.93 -16.42 -2.20
CA LEU A 139 -5.53 -16.00 -2.20
C LEU A 139 -4.88 -16.06 -0.81
N ALA A 140 -5.66 -16.44 0.21
CA ALA A 140 -5.24 -16.40 1.60
C ALA A 140 -4.03 -17.30 1.86
N ASN A 141 -2.92 -16.66 2.24
CA ASN A 141 -1.73 -17.32 2.77
C ASN A 141 -0.87 -16.26 3.48
N TRP A 142 -0.29 -16.62 4.63
CA TRP A 142 0.54 -15.74 5.46
C TRP A 142 1.83 -16.46 5.83
N LYS A 143 2.78 -16.52 4.91
CA LYS A 143 4.07 -17.15 5.17
C LYS A 143 4.76 -16.47 6.35
N LYS A 144 5.17 -17.26 7.35
CA LYS A 144 5.84 -16.82 8.59
C LYS A 144 5.01 -15.83 9.44
N ARG A 145 3.69 -15.79 9.27
CA ARG A 145 2.80 -14.91 10.03
C ARG A 145 1.56 -15.68 10.46
N ASP A 146 1.03 -15.33 11.62
CA ASP A 146 -0.26 -15.82 12.06
C ASP A 146 -1.39 -15.20 11.23
N THR A 147 -2.53 -15.88 11.19
CA THR A 147 -3.74 -15.32 10.59
C THR A 147 -4.18 -14.08 11.37
N PRO A 148 -4.61 -13.00 10.70
CA PRO A 148 -5.11 -11.80 11.37
C PRO A 148 -6.28 -12.11 12.30
N PRO A 149 -6.46 -11.38 13.42
CA PRO A 149 -7.50 -11.66 14.41
C PRO A 149 -8.93 -11.48 13.87
N TRP A 150 -9.09 -10.69 12.81
CA TRP A 150 -10.38 -10.47 12.12
C TRP A 150 -10.67 -11.52 11.05
N TRP A 151 -9.73 -12.44 10.77
CA TRP A 151 -9.90 -13.48 9.77
C TRP A 151 -10.72 -14.64 10.32
N THR A 152 -11.98 -14.74 9.88
CA THR A 152 -12.92 -15.81 10.23
C THR A 152 -13.49 -16.51 8.99
#